data_AF-A0AAV4M0H3-F1
#
_entry.id   AF-A0AAV4M0H3-F1
#
_cell.length_a   1.000
_cell.length_b   1.000
_cell.length_c   1.000
_cell.angle_alpha   90.00
_cell.angle_beta   90.00
_cell.angle_gamma   90.00
#
_symmetry.space_group_name_H-M   'P 1'
#
loop_
_entity.id
_entity.type
_entity.pdbx_description
1 polymer ?
#
loop_
_entity_poly.entity_id
_entity_poly.type
_entity_poly.pdbx_seq_one_letter_code
_entity_poly.pdbx_strand_id
1 'polypeptide(L)'
;MDGKTCSVFVSPKDFLIIRGITHDKETLNLLPLDQDKQVFKKLTEKGSPWNIPKLEVSNPDGLEPVKLTKEGTNLTHALYQFAFENIDHNPRYYAWSKDKKQGKGLHYDKIMAVHLSHNWITTGMAGELLISSGHEMVYKVPNKAQFYSLITRGSTGIKFNCSQFFKMKDGGAYKLYPEGKNTFFANVENGKLHPDKIPTMLFHEEFATTGVSIYKAPESEARSTFDLELKYDSGKAIWALHKKPIYFICAKPDWDVKTDSYAVIAVDPFFQLHPIYGCGTRPEFFLNNDGNRNTDKSCNFTLDGERTIGFFCPTPVPKHFLQKDQDQWKPADSDDFATENPYHKMVQCYDRSTTLQKILKPKVDIGLLTKPKSVGELRSLWIFSRSQFLRQGQDPILHILCHCFNVKGEVEASIAVSSGFRKYDRPNAVEPPIANAQTT
;
A
#
# COMPACT_ATOMS: atom_id res chain seq x y z
N MET A 1 4.87 6.09 11.71
CA MET A 1 6.02 6.18 10.78
C MET A 1 7.28 6.49 11.57
N ASP A 2 8.47 6.13 11.08
CA ASP A 2 9.75 6.32 11.79
C ASP A 2 10.42 7.70 11.55
N GLY A 3 9.82 8.54 10.73
CA GLY A 3 10.34 9.86 10.37
C GLY A 3 11.53 9.84 9.40
N LYS A 4 11.98 8.65 8.94
CA LYS A 4 13.15 8.52 8.07
C LYS A 4 12.81 8.47 6.58
N THR A 5 11.71 7.82 6.20
CA THR A 5 11.31 7.73 4.79
C THR A 5 9.99 8.43 4.52
N CYS A 6 9.98 9.38 3.58
CA CYS A 6 8.75 9.95 3.02
C CYS A 6 8.70 9.72 1.51
N SER A 7 7.49 9.77 0.95
CA SER A 7 7.24 9.64 -0.49
C SER A 7 6.23 10.69 -0.92
N VAL A 8 6.47 11.34 -2.05
CA VAL A 8 5.66 12.44 -2.58
C VAL A 8 5.47 12.28 -4.09
N PHE A 9 4.37 12.80 -4.62
CA PHE A 9 4.08 12.86 -6.05
C PHE A 9 4.27 14.30 -6.55
N VAL A 10 4.85 14.47 -7.74
CA VAL A 10 5.03 15.79 -8.37
C VAL A 10 4.77 15.73 -9.87
N SER A 11 4.19 16.79 -10.41
CA SER A 11 4.02 17.11 -11.83
C SER A 11 5.13 18.04 -12.33
N PRO A 12 5.29 18.25 -13.65
CA PRO A 12 6.26 19.21 -14.17
C PRO A 12 5.84 20.63 -13.75
N LYS A 13 6.77 21.38 -13.17
CA LYS A 13 6.64 22.72 -12.57
C LYS A 13 6.06 22.76 -11.14
N ASP A 14 5.78 21.61 -10.50
CA ASP A 14 5.39 21.59 -9.09
C ASP A 14 6.51 22.10 -8.17
N PHE A 15 6.10 22.61 -7.01
CA PHE A 15 6.98 23.14 -5.97
C PHE A 15 6.83 22.34 -4.68
N LEU A 16 7.95 21.83 -4.16
CA LEU A 16 8.03 21.14 -2.88
C LEU A 16 8.68 22.05 -1.83
N ILE A 17 7.95 22.36 -0.77
CA ILE A 17 8.51 23.06 0.41
C ILE A 17 8.99 22.01 1.41
N ILE A 18 10.31 21.91 1.61
CA ILE A 18 10.87 21.09 2.69
C ILE A 18 11.19 21.99 3.89
N ARG A 19 10.69 21.58 5.07
CA ARG A 19 10.86 22.31 6.34
C ARG A 19 11.94 21.65 7.21
N GLY A 20 12.65 22.44 8.01
CA GLY A 20 13.57 21.94 9.04
C GLY A 20 14.97 21.52 8.56
N ILE A 21 15.38 21.91 7.35
CA ILE A 21 16.75 21.68 6.86
C ILE A 21 17.69 22.68 7.55
N THR A 22 18.41 22.23 8.58
CA THR A 22 19.41 23.05 9.29
C THR A 22 20.81 22.74 8.77
N HIS A 23 21.46 23.72 8.15
CA HIS A 23 22.78 23.59 7.50
C HIS A 23 23.87 23.07 8.43
N ASP A 24 23.77 23.38 9.73
CA ASP A 24 24.84 23.18 10.70
C ASP A 24 24.90 21.75 11.29
N LYS A 25 23.94 20.88 10.94
CA LYS A 25 23.80 19.52 11.53
C LYS A 25 23.45 18.40 10.56
N GLU A 26 22.75 18.66 9.45
CA GLU A 26 22.44 17.63 8.45
C GLU A 26 22.67 18.18 7.03
N THR A 27 23.59 17.55 6.29
CA THR A 27 23.82 17.88 4.87
C THR A 27 22.75 17.19 4.01
N LEU A 28 21.90 17.99 3.36
CA LEU A 28 20.96 17.50 2.35
C LEU A 28 21.71 17.25 1.04
N ASN A 29 21.90 15.98 0.69
CA ASN A 29 22.54 15.55 -0.55
C ASN A 29 21.52 15.56 -1.69
N LEU A 30 21.64 16.55 -2.58
CA LEU A 30 20.81 16.72 -3.77
C LEU A 30 21.58 16.33 -5.02
N LEU A 31 21.36 15.11 -5.49
CA LEU A 31 21.63 14.78 -6.88
C LEU A 31 20.42 15.24 -7.73
N PRO A 32 20.56 16.15 -8.71
CA PRO A 32 21.73 16.98 -9.02
C PRO A 32 21.45 18.50 -9.05
N LEU A 33 22.34 19.28 -8.44
CA LEU A 33 22.51 20.71 -8.76
C LEU A 33 23.61 20.92 -9.83
N ASP A 34 24.71 20.17 -9.74
CA ASP A 34 25.90 20.34 -10.61
C ASP A 34 26.33 19.06 -11.37
N GLN A 35 25.58 17.95 -11.26
CA GLN A 35 25.96 16.63 -11.81
C GLN A 35 24.80 15.97 -12.55
N ASP A 36 24.43 16.58 -13.67
CA ASP A 36 23.28 16.31 -14.56
C ASP A 36 22.83 14.84 -14.70
N LYS A 37 23.77 13.90 -14.77
CA LYS A 37 23.52 12.47 -15.08
C LYS A 37 23.46 11.53 -13.87
N GLN A 38 23.58 12.03 -12.63
CA GLN A 38 23.61 11.18 -11.44
C GLN A 38 22.27 11.11 -10.71
N VAL A 39 21.88 9.92 -10.24
CA VAL A 39 20.79 9.70 -9.29
C VAL A 39 21.17 8.74 -8.18
N PHE A 40 20.53 8.88 -7.03
CA PHE A 40 20.50 7.83 -6.02
C PHE A 40 19.54 6.71 -6.42
N LYS A 41 20.02 5.46 -6.36
CA LYS A 41 19.20 4.23 -6.47
C LYS A 41 19.15 3.52 -5.11
N LYS A 42 17.98 3.01 -4.73
CA LYS A 42 17.81 2.23 -3.49
C LYS A 42 18.43 0.84 -3.62
N LEU A 43 19.43 0.55 -2.78
CA LEU A 43 19.99 -0.78 -2.65
C LEU A 43 19.01 -1.68 -1.90
N THR A 44 18.45 -2.66 -2.60
CA THR A 44 17.49 -3.63 -2.03
C THR A 44 18.19 -4.98 -1.85
N GLU A 45 19.05 -5.05 -0.84
CA GLU A 45 19.72 -6.29 -0.43
C GLU A 45 18.74 -7.28 0.21
N LYS A 46 18.71 -8.52 -0.29
CA LYS A 46 17.83 -9.58 0.21
C LYS A 46 18.18 -9.95 1.66
N GLY A 47 17.28 -9.64 2.59
CA GLY A 47 17.45 -9.92 4.03
C GLY A 47 18.21 -8.85 4.83
N SER A 48 18.57 -7.72 4.20
CA SER A 48 19.22 -6.61 4.92
C SER A 48 18.24 -5.90 5.87
N PRO A 49 18.67 -5.39 7.05
CA PRO A 49 17.78 -4.72 7.99
C PRO A 49 17.03 -3.54 7.37
N TRP A 50 15.71 -3.65 7.39
CA TRP A 50 14.71 -2.73 6.80
C TRP A 50 14.80 -1.26 7.31
N ASN A 51 15.59 -0.98 8.35
CA ASN A 51 15.82 0.36 8.92
C ASN A 51 17.08 1.05 8.39
N ILE A 52 17.81 0.41 7.46
CA ILE A 52 19.01 0.97 6.83
C ILE A 52 18.63 1.54 5.46
N PRO A 53 18.43 2.87 5.33
CA PRO A 53 18.30 3.56 4.05
C PRO A 53 19.64 3.55 3.28
N LYS A 54 19.97 2.40 2.67
CA LYS A 54 21.11 2.27 1.75
C LYS A 54 20.75 2.82 0.37
N LEU A 55 21.54 3.79 -0.10
CA LEU A 55 21.54 4.24 -1.49
C LEU A 55 22.90 3.95 -2.13
N GLU A 56 22.91 3.74 -3.44
CA GLU A 56 24.11 3.93 -4.27
C GLU A 56 23.88 5.06 -5.27
N VAL A 57 24.98 5.69 -5.69
CA VAL A 57 24.98 6.61 -6.82
C VAL A 57 25.04 5.78 -8.11
N SER A 58 24.21 6.13 -9.08
CA SER A 58 24.17 5.52 -10.41
C SER A 58 24.05 6.60 -11.48
N ASN A 59 24.56 6.32 -12.67
CA ASN A 59 24.55 7.24 -13.81
C ASN A 59 23.75 6.60 -14.96
N PRO A 60 22.43 6.80 -15.06
CA PRO A 60 21.61 6.13 -16.07
C PRO A 60 21.68 6.83 -17.43
N ASP A 61 21.63 6.04 -18.51
CA ASP A 61 21.58 6.58 -19.87
C ASP A 61 20.27 7.33 -20.13
N GLY A 62 20.36 8.48 -20.81
CA GLY A 62 19.20 9.32 -21.13
C GLY A 62 18.59 10.06 -19.93
N LEU A 63 19.31 10.18 -18.81
CA LEU A 63 18.85 10.95 -17.66
C LEU A 63 18.83 12.46 -17.98
N GLU A 64 17.66 13.08 -17.77
CA GLU A 64 17.52 14.53 -17.73
C GLU A 64 17.66 15.07 -16.30
N PRO A 65 18.30 16.25 -16.13
CA PRO A 65 18.44 16.91 -14.84
C PRO A 65 17.09 17.46 -14.38
N VAL A 66 16.67 17.07 -13.17
CA VAL A 66 15.58 17.77 -12.48
C VAL A 66 16.11 19.13 -12.03
N LYS A 67 15.67 20.23 -12.65
CA LYS A 67 16.17 21.57 -12.27
C LYS A 67 15.59 21.99 -10.92
N LEU A 68 16.39 21.83 -9.87
CA LEU A 68 16.09 22.24 -8.50
C LEU A 68 16.40 23.73 -8.25
N THR A 69 15.44 24.62 -8.51
CA THR A 69 15.58 26.03 -8.10
C THR A 69 15.36 26.16 -6.59
N LYS A 70 16.40 26.56 -5.83
CA LYS A 70 16.28 26.87 -4.39
C LYS A 70 15.93 28.35 -4.19
N GLU A 71 14.71 28.61 -3.76
CA GLU A 71 14.30 29.93 -3.27
C GLU A 71 14.14 29.90 -1.73
N GLY A 72 14.51 31.00 -1.08
CA GLY A 72 14.45 31.18 0.37
C GLY A 72 15.81 31.40 1.04
N THR A 73 15.94 32.54 1.72
CA THR A 73 17.12 32.95 2.52
C THR A 73 17.01 32.58 4.00
N ASN A 74 15.82 32.22 4.50
CA ASN A 74 15.59 31.86 5.90
C ASN A 74 15.95 30.39 6.20
N LEU A 75 16.75 30.19 7.25
CA LEU A 75 17.38 28.92 7.66
C LEU A 75 16.43 27.77 8.08
N THR A 76 15.11 27.93 7.90
CA THR A 76 14.07 26.98 8.35
C THR A 76 13.40 26.22 7.20
N HIS A 77 13.59 26.67 5.95
CA HIS A 77 12.88 26.18 4.78
C HIS A 77 13.78 26.14 3.54
N ALA A 78 13.51 25.19 2.64
CA ALA A 78 14.00 25.23 1.27
C ALA A 78 12.86 24.89 0.31
N LEU A 79 12.66 25.74 -0.69
CA LEU A 79 11.79 25.46 -1.83
C LEU A 79 12.58 24.65 -2.87
N TYR A 80 11.92 23.68 -3.50
CA TYR A 80 12.44 22.95 -4.66
C TYR A 80 11.36 22.93 -5.74
N GLN A 81 11.60 23.65 -6.83
CA GLN A 81 10.83 23.46 -8.06
C GLN A 81 11.29 22.17 -8.75
N PHE A 82 10.36 21.45 -9.40
CA PHE A 82 10.66 20.28 -10.23
C PHE A 82 10.36 20.61 -11.70
N ALA A 83 11.40 20.70 -12.52
CA ALA A 83 11.27 20.77 -13.98
C ALA A 83 12.02 19.62 -14.63
N PHE A 84 11.36 18.90 -15.54
CA PHE A 84 11.81 17.73 -16.27
C PHE A 84 10.98 17.61 -17.56
N GLU A 85 11.55 17.07 -18.64
CA GLU A 85 10.83 16.82 -19.91
C GLU A 85 10.51 15.32 -20.05
N ASN A 86 11.31 14.46 -19.41
CA ASN A 86 11.19 13.00 -19.31
C ASN A 86 11.11 12.52 -17.84
N ILE A 87 10.49 11.35 -17.62
CA ILE A 87 10.28 10.71 -16.30
C ILE A 87 11.17 9.47 -16.07
N ASP A 88 11.99 9.06 -17.04
CA ASP A 88 12.90 7.91 -16.89
C ASP A 88 13.70 7.91 -15.58
N HIS A 89 13.68 6.77 -14.87
CA HIS A 89 14.22 6.52 -13.52
C HIS A 89 13.38 7.13 -12.37
N ASN A 90 12.14 6.64 -12.29
CA ASN A 90 11.11 6.96 -11.30
C ASN A 90 11.06 5.91 -10.16
N PRO A 91 10.94 6.28 -8.86
CA PRO A 91 11.11 7.61 -8.29
C PRO A 91 12.57 8.10 -8.27
N ARG A 92 12.73 9.42 -8.25
CA ARG A 92 13.98 10.08 -7.87
C ARG A 92 14.14 10.00 -6.35
N TYR A 93 15.31 9.58 -5.85
CA TYR A 93 15.60 9.57 -4.41
C TYR A 93 16.47 10.76 -4.01
N TYR A 94 16.11 11.42 -2.90
CA TYR A 94 16.87 12.51 -2.26
C TYR A 94 17.13 12.14 -0.79
N ALA A 95 18.25 12.55 -0.21
CA ALA A 95 18.65 12.04 1.10
C ALA A 95 19.45 13.02 1.97
N TRP A 96 19.34 12.84 3.29
CA TRP A 96 20.00 13.66 4.31
C TRP A 96 21.07 12.83 5.01
N SER A 97 22.23 13.42 5.29
CA SER A 97 23.34 12.77 5.99
C SER A 97 24.08 13.77 6.88
N LYS A 98 24.38 13.38 8.12
CA LYS A 98 25.36 14.09 8.97
C LYS A 98 26.78 14.04 8.39
N ASP A 99 27.15 12.93 7.75
CA ASP A 99 28.45 12.76 7.10
C ASP A 99 28.46 13.35 5.68
N LYS A 100 29.51 14.13 5.36
CA LYS A 100 29.76 14.69 4.01
C LYS A 100 30.36 13.70 3.00
N LYS A 101 30.36 12.40 3.31
CA LYS A 101 30.93 11.35 2.44
C LYS A 101 29.95 10.95 1.35
N GLN A 102 30.46 10.68 0.15
CA GLN A 102 29.70 10.15 -1.00
C GLN A 102 30.33 8.83 -1.45
N GLY A 103 29.52 7.88 -1.91
CA GLY A 103 29.96 6.50 -2.24
C GLY A 103 28.82 5.47 -2.24
N LYS A 104 29.16 4.21 -2.48
CA LYS A 104 28.20 3.09 -2.46
C LYS A 104 27.88 2.65 -1.03
N GLY A 105 26.64 2.22 -0.80
CA GLY A 105 26.23 1.58 0.47
C GLY A 105 26.13 2.54 1.66
N LEU A 106 26.06 3.85 1.41
CA LEU A 106 25.99 4.85 2.47
C LEU A 106 24.67 4.78 3.24
N HIS A 107 24.77 5.05 4.55
CA HIS A 107 23.65 5.11 5.47
C HIS A 107 23.19 6.58 5.59
N TYR A 108 21.95 6.86 5.20
CA TYR A 108 21.37 8.20 5.30
C TYR A 108 20.52 8.35 6.57
N ASP A 109 20.42 9.56 7.11
CA ASP A 109 19.52 9.87 8.23
C ASP A 109 18.05 9.81 7.80
N LYS A 110 17.77 10.33 6.59
CA LYS A 110 16.44 10.42 5.98
C LYS A 110 16.52 10.21 4.47
N ILE A 111 15.45 9.69 3.86
CA ILE A 111 15.22 9.57 2.42
C ILE A 111 13.85 10.15 2.07
N MET A 112 13.79 10.81 0.92
CA MET A 112 12.56 11.15 0.22
C MET A 112 12.54 10.48 -1.15
N ALA A 113 11.48 9.72 -1.44
CA ALA A 113 11.18 9.22 -2.78
C ALA A 113 10.21 10.18 -3.49
N VAL A 114 10.64 10.77 -4.60
CA VAL A 114 9.82 11.66 -5.41
C VAL A 114 9.35 10.90 -6.65
N HIS A 115 8.06 10.57 -6.65
CA HIS A 115 7.39 9.90 -7.75
C HIS A 115 6.94 10.95 -8.77
N LEU A 116 7.61 10.98 -9.92
CA LEU A 116 7.29 11.90 -11.00
C LEU A 116 6.02 11.43 -11.71
N SER A 117 5.19 12.39 -12.14
CA SER A 117 3.98 12.19 -12.93
C SER A 117 3.88 13.30 -14.00
N HIS A 118 3.20 13.05 -15.11
CA HIS A 118 2.92 14.11 -16.11
C HIS A 118 1.62 14.85 -15.79
N ASN A 119 0.66 14.15 -15.17
CA ASN A 119 -0.68 14.65 -14.87
C ASN A 119 -1.14 14.11 -13.51
N TRP A 120 -1.95 14.88 -12.81
CA TRP A 120 -2.75 14.42 -11.67
C TRP A 120 -4.20 14.23 -12.08
N ILE A 121 -4.85 13.17 -11.59
CA ILE A 121 -6.27 12.89 -11.82
C ILE A 121 -6.94 12.64 -10.46
N THR A 122 -8.09 13.27 -10.25
CA THR A 122 -8.94 13.06 -9.06
C THR A 122 -10.07 12.07 -9.35
N THR A 123 -10.52 11.36 -8.32
CA THR A 123 -11.73 10.50 -8.38
C THR A 123 -12.99 11.30 -8.02
N GLY A 124 -14.13 10.97 -8.62
CA GLY A 124 -15.45 11.28 -8.07
C GLY A 124 -15.74 10.50 -6.79
N MET A 125 -16.86 10.80 -6.11
CA MET A 125 -17.21 10.18 -4.82
C MET A 125 -17.33 8.64 -4.89
N ALA A 126 -17.90 8.12 -5.99
CA ALA A 126 -18.06 6.68 -6.22
C ALA A 126 -16.82 5.99 -6.82
N GLY A 127 -15.72 6.74 -7.04
CA GLY A 127 -14.40 6.24 -7.41
C GLY A 127 -14.00 6.42 -8.88
N GLU A 128 -14.91 6.82 -9.76
CA GLU A 128 -14.66 7.01 -11.20
C GLU A 128 -13.69 8.17 -11.45
N LEU A 129 -12.83 8.06 -12.46
CA LEU A 129 -11.83 9.09 -12.76
C LEU A 129 -12.41 10.33 -13.43
N LEU A 130 -12.03 11.51 -12.93
CA LEU A 130 -12.32 12.80 -13.53
C LEU A 130 -11.21 13.18 -14.53
N ILE A 131 -11.21 12.52 -15.69
CA ILE A 131 -10.28 12.76 -16.78
C ILE A 131 -10.79 13.88 -17.70
N SER A 132 -9.87 14.71 -18.18
CA SER A 132 -10.11 15.71 -19.23
C SER A 132 -9.33 15.34 -20.50
N SER A 133 -9.75 15.87 -21.65
CA SER A 133 -9.05 15.69 -22.93
C SER A 133 -7.66 16.34 -22.98
N GLY A 134 -7.30 17.16 -21.98
CA GLY A 134 -5.93 17.60 -21.75
C GLY A 134 -5.02 16.48 -21.23
N HIS A 135 -5.55 15.54 -20.44
CA HIS A 135 -4.79 14.46 -19.81
C HIS A 135 -4.59 13.26 -20.75
N GLU A 136 -5.50 13.04 -21.71
CA GLU A 136 -5.45 11.93 -22.66
C GLU A 136 -4.20 11.97 -23.57
N MET A 137 -3.57 10.82 -23.79
CA MET A 137 -2.37 10.67 -24.61
C MET A 137 -2.66 10.12 -26.03
N VAL A 138 -1.72 10.33 -26.95
CA VAL A 138 -1.71 9.66 -28.27
C VAL A 138 -0.90 8.38 -28.15
N TYR A 139 -1.45 7.24 -28.56
CA TYR A 139 -0.83 5.94 -28.33
C TYR A 139 0.24 5.54 -29.37
N LYS A 140 0.20 6.08 -30.60
CA LYS A 140 1.22 5.82 -31.65
C LYS A 140 2.44 6.74 -31.52
N VAL A 141 3.10 6.73 -30.36
CA VAL A 141 4.35 7.48 -30.14
C VAL A 141 5.42 6.55 -29.57
N PRO A 142 6.51 6.28 -30.31
CA PRO A 142 7.61 5.42 -29.86
C PRO A 142 8.22 5.88 -28.54
N ASN A 143 8.66 4.92 -27.71
CA ASN A 143 9.39 5.15 -26.45
C ASN A 143 8.68 6.05 -25.40
N LYS A 144 7.38 6.33 -25.56
CA LYS A 144 6.66 7.27 -24.69
C LYS A 144 5.76 6.53 -23.70
N ALA A 145 5.96 6.75 -22.40
CA ALA A 145 4.99 6.37 -21.38
C ALA A 145 4.51 7.59 -20.61
N GLN A 146 3.19 7.72 -20.42
CA GLN A 146 2.60 8.84 -19.68
C GLN A 146 2.22 8.38 -18.27
N PHE A 147 3.04 8.76 -17.29
CA PHE A 147 2.73 8.56 -15.87
C PHE A 147 1.62 9.51 -15.40
N TYR A 148 0.62 8.95 -14.70
CA TYR A 148 -0.51 9.63 -14.08
C TYR A 148 -0.52 9.35 -12.58
N SER A 149 -0.77 10.37 -11.75
CA SER A 149 -0.95 10.21 -10.30
C SER A 149 -2.44 10.31 -9.94
N LEU A 150 -3.01 9.28 -9.32
CA LEU A 150 -4.41 9.25 -8.89
C LEU A 150 -4.56 9.69 -7.44
N ILE A 151 -5.45 10.67 -7.19
CA ILE A 151 -5.70 11.26 -5.87
C ILE A 151 -7.15 10.98 -5.46
N THR A 152 -7.33 10.07 -4.49
CA THR A 152 -8.62 9.46 -4.14
C THR A 152 -9.27 10.08 -2.87
N ARG A 153 -9.12 11.40 -2.67
CA ARG A 153 -9.55 12.08 -1.44
C ARG A 153 -11.06 12.00 -1.25
N GLY A 154 -11.49 11.16 -0.30
CA GLY A 154 -12.90 11.01 0.09
C GLY A 154 -13.73 10.03 -0.75
N SER A 155 -13.14 9.32 -1.70
CA SER A 155 -13.87 8.31 -2.49
C SER A 155 -14.02 6.97 -1.75
N THR A 156 -15.05 6.21 -2.16
CA THR A 156 -15.27 4.81 -1.74
C THR A 156 -14.38 3.80 -2.48
N GLY A 157 -13.56 4.26 -3.44
CA GLY A 157 -12.76 3.39 -4.30
C GLY A 157 -12.05 4.12 -5.43
N ILE A 158 -11.60 3.36 -6.42
CA ILE A 158 -11.08 3.82 -7.72
C ILE A 158 -11.68 2.93 -8.80
N LYS A 159 -12.20 3.51 -9.88
CA LYS A 159 -12.70 2.77 -11.05
C LYS A 159 -12.24 3.42 -12.34
N PHE A 160 -11.70 2.63 -13.27
CA PHE A 160 -11.38 3.14 -14.61
C PHE A 160 -11.38 2.07 -15.70
N ASN A 161 -11.50 2.54 -16.94
CA ASN A 161 -11.14 1.83 -18.15
C ASN A 161 -9.86 2.39 -18.74
N CYS A 162 -9.00 1.53 -19.25
CA CYS A 162 -7.74 1.89 -19.87
C CYS A 162 -7.92 2.80 -21.10
N SER A 163 -9.04 2.67 -21.81
CA SER A 163 -9.41 3.55 -22.93
C SER A 163 -9.50 5.03 -22.53
N GLN A 164 -9.86 5.36 -21.28
CA GLN A 164 -10.01 6.74 -20.82
C GLN A 164 -8.69 7.54 -20.84
N PHE A 165 -7.54 6.87 -20.89
CA PHE A 165 -6.24 7.56 -20.95
C PHE A 165 -5.82 7.94 -22.39
N PHE A 166 -6.56 7.55 -23.43
CA PHE A 166 -6.12 7.67 -24.83
C PHE A 166 -7.10 8.41 -25.75
N LYS A 167 -6.55 9.25 -26.64
CA LYS A 167 -7.26 10.04 -27.66
C LYS A 167 -7.76 9.19 -28.84
N MET A 168 -8.58 8.18 -28.57
CA MET A 168 -8.97 7.12 -29.51
C MET A 168 -9.46 7.65 -30.87
N LYS A 169 -8.77 7.25 -31.95
CA LYS A 169 -9.24 7.35 -33.34
C LYS A 169 -9.31 6.01 -34.09
N ASP A 170 -8.62 4.97 -33.59
CA ASP A 170 -8.31 3.76 -34.36
C ASP A 170 -8.97 2.47 -33.83
N GLY A 171 -9.95 2.57 -32.92
CA GLY A 171 -10.72 1.41 -32.43
C GLY A 171 -9.97 0.33 -31.64
N GLY A 172 -8.67 0.48 -31.37
CA GLY A 172 -7.86 -0.52 -30.67
C GLY A 172 -8.28 -0.72 -29.21
N ALA A 173 -8.43 -1.99 -28.80
CA ALA A 173 -8.65 -2.36 -27.42
C ALA A 173 -7.37 -2.14 -26.59
N TYR A 174 -7.52 -1.55 -25.42
CA TYR A 174 -6.46 -1.44 -24.41
C TYR A 174 -6.66 -2.50 -23.32
N LYS A 175 -5.64 -2.69 -22.49
CA LYS A 175 -5.59 -3.72 -21.47
C LYS A 175 -4.84 -3.24 -20.24
N LEU A 176 -5.35 -3.62 -19.06
CA LEU A 176 -4.70 -3.39 -17.78
C LEU A 176 -3.63 -4.45 -17.48
N TYR A 177 -2.46 -3.98 -17.07
CA TYR A 177 -1.36 -4.77 -16.55
C TYR A 177 -1.02 -4.33 -15.11
N PRO A 178 -0.59 -5.26 -14.23
CA PRO A 178 -0.57 -6.70 -14.46
C PRO A 178 -2.00 -7.28 -14.47
N GLU A 179 -2.25 -8.33 -15.26
CA GLU A 179 -3.60 -8.86 -15.43
C GLU A 179 -4.15 -9.59 -14.18
N GLY A 180 -3.27 -10.22 -13.38
CA GLY A 180 -3.71 -11.05 -12.24
C GLY A 180 -4.38 -10.26 -11.11
N LYS A 181 -5.48 -10.77 -10.55
CA LYS A 181 -6.22 -10.15 -9.44
C LYS A 181 -5.33 -9.84 -8.25
N ASN A 182 -5.59 -8.73 -7.55
CA ASN A 182 -4.82 -8.25 -6.40
C ASN A 182 -3.28 -8.12 -6.59
N THR A 183 -2.75 -8.31 -7.82
CA THR A 183 -1.37 -7.98 -8.16
C THR A 183 -1.24 -6.54 -8.64
N PHE A 184 -0.08 -5.95 -8.41
CA PHE A 184 0.29 -4.61 -8.87
C PHE A 184 1.80 -4.58 -9.18
N PHE A 185 2.26 -3.58 -9.94
CA PHE A 185 3.70 -3.32 -10.07
C PHE A 185 4.17 -2.48 -8.87
N ALA A 186 5.16 -2.98 -8.14
CA ALA A 186 5.65 -2.32 -6.94
C ALA A 186 6.61 -1.15 -7.20
N ASN A 187 7.16 -1.06 -8.41
CA ASN A 187 7.79 0.11 -8.99
C ASN A 187 7.72 0.03 -10.52
N VAL A 188 7.75 1.16 -11.22
CA VAL A 188 7.88 1.25 -12.69
C VAL A 188 8.99 2.27 -12.99
N GLU A 189 10.24 1.78 -13.12
CA GLU A 189 11.42 2.66 -13.18
C GLU A 189 11.49 3.50 -14.47
N ASN A 190 11.06 2.98 -15.61
CA ASN A 190 11.00 3.72 -16.87
C ASN A 190 9.85 3.22 -17.76
N GLY A 191 9.52 4.02 -18.78
CA GLY A 191 8.43 3.76 -19.72
C GLY A 191 8.75 2.80 -20.87
N LYS A 192 9.86 2.06 -20.77
CA LYS A 192 10.51 1.38 -21.91
C LYS A 192 10.50 -0.14 -21.80
N LEU A 193 10.11 -0.68 -20.65
CA LEU A 193 9.93 -2.12 -20.44
C LEU A 193 8.52 -2.55 -20.83
N HIS A 194 8.39 -3.68 -21.51
CA HIS A 194 7.10 -4.34 -21.75
C HIS A 194 6.47 -4.74 -20.40
N PRO A 195 5.17 -4.49 -20.14
CA PRO A 195 4.56 -4.68 -18.83
C PRO A 195 4.79 -6.08 -18.22
N ASP A 196 4.67 -7.15 -19.02
CA ASP A 196 4.94 -8.54 -18.58
C ASP A 196 6.41 -8.85 -18.19
N LYS A 197 7.33 -7.88 -18.29
CA LYS A 197 8.71 -7.99 -17.79
C LYS A 197 8.93 -7.25 -16.48
N ILE A 198 7.96 -6.50 -15.98
CA ILE A 198 8.04 -5.74 -14.74
C ILE A 198 7.60 -6.64 -13.56
N PRO A 199 8.39 -6.75 -12.47
CA PRO A 199 8.03 -7.59 -11.33
C PRO A 199 6.73 -7.15 -10.65
N THR A 200 5.83 -8.12 -10.43
CA THR A 200 4.57 -7.93 -9.72
C THR A 200 4.69 -8.29 -8.24
N MET A 201 3.83 -7.72 -7.41
CA MET A 201 3.65 -8.08 -5.99
C MET A 201 2.17 -8.24 -5.67
N LEU A 202 1.84 -9.02 -4.64
CA LEU A 202 0.48 -9.14 -4.10
C LEU A 202 0.23 -8.07 -3.04
N PHE A 203 -0.92 -7.39 -3.12
CA PHE A 203 -1.24 -6.22 -2.29
C PHE A 203 -1.10 -6.49 -0.78
N HIS A 204 -1.59 -7.64 -0.34
CA HIS A 204 -1.61 -8.03 1.08
C HIS A 204 -0.27 -8.62 1.58
N GLU A 205 0.64 -9.04 0.70
CA GLU A 205 1.98 -9.49 1.09
C GLU A 205 2.88 -8.28 1.39
N GLU A 206 2.76 -7.23 0.57
CA GLU A 206 3.56 -6.01 0.69
C GLU A 206 3.02 -5.02 1.73
N PHE A 207 1.71 -4.99 1.96
CA PHE A 207 1.06 -4.08 2.91
C PHE A 207 0.25 -4.84 3.97
N ALA A 208 0.26 -4.33 5.20
CA ALA A 208 -0.63 -4.81 6.27
C ALA A 208 -2.02 -4.20 6.07
N THR A 209 -2.93 -4.96 5.48
CA THR A 209 -4.20 -4.46 4.92
C THR A 209 -5.44 -5.23 5.42
N THR A 210 -6.56 -4.50 5.53
CA THR A 210 -7.92 -4.99 5.79
C THR A 210 -8.94 -4.05 5.13
N GLY A 211 -10.07 -4.59 4.64
CA GLY A 211 -11.14 -3.82 4.01
C GLY A 211 -10.78 -3.20 2.65
N VAL A 212 -9.93 -3.87 1.88
CA VAL A 212 -9.53 -3.43 0.53
C VAL A 212 -9.65 -4.61 -0.43
N SER A 213 -10.37 -4.39 -1.54
CA SER A 213 -10.54 -5.38 -2.61
C SER A 213 -10.04 -4.79 -3.93
N ILE A 214 -9.26 -5.56 -4.71
CA ILE A 214 -8.75 -5.13 -6.02
C ILE A 214 -9.25 -6.09 -7.10
N TYR A 215 -10.36 -5.72 -7.72
CA TYR A 215 -10.94 -6.41 -8.87
C TYR A 215 -10.41 -5.85 -10.19
N LYS A 216 -10.47 -6.67 -11.24
CA LYS A 216 -10.07 -6.35 -12.61
C LYS A 216 -11.08 -6.99 -13.55
N ALA A 217 -11.22 -6.46 -14.77
CA ALA A 217 -12.08 -7.07 -15.78
C ALA A 217 -11.72 -8.56 -15.99
N PRO A 218 -12.71 -9.47 -16.12
CA PRO A 218 -14.15 -9.20 -16.21
C PRO A 218 -14.87 -8.93 -14.86
N GLU A 219 -14.24 -9.26 -13.73
CA GLU A 219 -14.87 -9.37 -12.40
C GLU A 219 -14.94 -8.07 -11.56
N SER A 220 -14.84 -6.89 -12.19
CA SER A 220 -15.39 -5.67 -11.59
C SER A 220 -16.88 -5.91 -11.27
N GLU A 221 -17.39 -5.50 -10.10
CA GLU A 221 -18.76 -5.90 -9.67
C GLU A 221 -19.86 -5.43 -10.64
N ALA A 222 -19.60 -4.36 -11.39
CA ALA A 222 -20.43 -3.88 -12.49
C ALA A 222 -20.22 -4.65 -13.82
N ARG A 223 -19.95 -5.97 -13.75
CA ARG A 223 -19.85 -6.96 -14.86
C ARG A 223 -19.20 -6.42 -16.15
N SER A 224 -17.87 -6.44 -16.23
CA SER A 224 -17.07 -6.04 -17.42
C SER A 224 -17.08 -4.55 -17.80
N THR A 225 -17.58 -3.63 -16.96
CA THR A 225 -17.60 -2.19 -17.28
C THR A 225 -16.38 -1.40 -16.82
N PHE A 226 -15.47 -2.00 -16.04
CA PHE A 226 -14.22 -1.38 -15.60
C PHE A 226 -13.04 -2.35 -15.70
N ASP A 227 -11.96 -1.94 -16.40
CA ASP A 227 -10.67 -2.64 -16.40
C ASP A 227 -10.08 -2.83 -14.99
N LEU A 228 -10.18 -1.80 -14.13
CA LEU A 228 -9.76 -1.83 -12.73
C LEU A 228 -10.85 -1.29 -11.80
N GLU A 229 -11.11 -2.01 -10.71
CA GLU A 229 -11.91 -1.52 -9.58
C GLU A 229 -11.21 -1.82 -8.23
N LEU A 230 -10.79 -0.76 -7.54
CA LEU A 230 -10.39 -0.81 -6.12
C LEU A 230 -11.59 -0.41 -5.27
N LYS A 231 -12.01 -1.26 -4.32
CA LYS A 231 -13.00 -0.89 -3.31
C LYS A 231 -12.37 -0.69 -1.93
N TYR A 232 -12.90 0.28 -1.20
CA TYR A 232 -12.47 0.65 0.14
C TYR A 232 -13.64 0.59 1.13
N ASP A 233 -13.63 -0.41 2.00
CA ASP A 233 -14.68 -0.67 2.97
C ASP A 233 -14.84 0.38 4.07
N SER A 234 -16.03 0.42 4.67
CA SER A 234 -16.20 0.92 6.04
C SER A 234 -15.33 0.08 6.99
N GLY A 235 -14.27 0.70 7.51
CA GLY A 235 -13.20 0.04 8.29
C GLY A 235 -11.89 -0.23 7.53
N LYS A 236 -11.75 0.20 6.26
CA LYS A 236 -10.53 0.02 5.47
C LYS A 236 -9.29 0.62 6.15
N ALA A 237 -8.22 -0.16 6.26
CA ALA A 237 -6.99 0.28 6.88
C ALA A 237 -5.75 -0.44 6.30
N ILE A 238 -4.72 0.35 5.99
CA ILE A 238 -3.55 -0.06 5.21
C ILE A 238 -2.31 0.54 5.85
N TRP A 239 -1.40 -0.30 6.35
CA TRP A 239 -0.09 0.11 6.85
C TRP A 239 1.01 -0.36 5.90
N ALA A 240 2.01 0.49 5.71
CA ALA A 240 3.19 0.23 4.89
C ALA A 240 4.46 0.57 5.67
N LEU A 241 5.50 -0.23 5.48
CA LEU A 241 6.84 0.08 6.03
C LEU A 241 7.44 1.33 5.38
N HIS A 242 7.19 1.47 4.08
CA HIS A 242 7.44 2.66 3.30
C HIS A 242 6.17 2.96 2.51
N LYS A 243 5.63 4.18 2.65
CA LYS A 243 4.57 4.64 1.76
C LYS A 243 5.10 4.64 0.33
N LYS A 244 4.37 4.05 -0.60
CA LYS A 244 4.72 4.05 -2.03
C LYS A 244 3.44 3.91 -2.86
N PRO A 245 3.36 4.46 -4.08
CA PRO A 245 2.31 4.10 -5.00
C PRO A 245 2.24 2.59 -5.23
N ILE A 246 1.03 2.11 -5.52
CA ILE A 246 0.86 0.91 -6.33
C ILE A 246 0.73 1.35 -7.79
N TYR A 247 1.39 0.64 -8.71
CA TYR A 247 1.36 0.96 -10.13
C TYR A 247 0.58 -0.07 -10.93
N PHE A 248 -0.19 0.43 -11.90
CA PHE A 248 -0.78 -0.33 -12.99
C PHE A 248 -0.32 0.29 -14.33
N ILE A 249 -0.42 -0.45 -15.42
CA ILE A 249 -0.13 0.05 -16.77
C ILE A 249 -1.30 -0.26 -17.68
N CYS A 250 -1.76 0.73 -18.44
CA CYS A 250 -2.72 0.55 -19.53
C CYS A 250 -1.96 0.61 -20.85
N ALA A 251 -1.92 -0.52 -21.56
CA ALA A 251 -1.21 -0.68 -22.83
C ALA A 251 -2.09 -1.41 -23.84
N LYS A 252 -1.63 -1.52 -25.09
CA LYS A 252 -2.20 -2.46 -26.06
C LYS A 252 -1.74 -3.90 -25.77
N PRO A 253 -2.53 -4.93 -26.13
CA PRO A 253 -2.11 -6.33 -26.06
C PRO A 253 -0.87 -6.67 -26.92
N ASP A 254 -0.66 -5.91 -28.00
CA ASP A 254 0.39 -6.04 -29.01
C ASP A 254 1.45 -4.92 -28.93
N TRP A 255 1.64 -4.30 -27.76
CA TRP A 255 2.54 -3.15 -27.58
C TRP A 255 4.01 -3.45 -27.94
N ASP A 256 4.55 -2.74 -28.94
CA ASP A 256 5.99 -2.62 -29.21
C ASP A 256 6.48 -1.22 -28.80
N VAL A 257 7.55 -1.18 -27.99
CA VAL A 257 8.26 0.05 -27.57
C VAL A 257 8.68 0.95 -28.73
N LYS A 258 8.86 0.38 -29.93
CA LYS A 258 9.26 1.08 -31.16
C LYS A 258 8.13 1.85 -31.84
N THR A 259 6.87 1.60 -31.51
CA THR A 259 5.70 2.17 -32.21
C THR A 259 4.67 2.74 -31.26
N ASP A 260 4.49 2.13 -30.09
CA ASP A 260 3.35 2.37 -29.22
C ASP A 260 3.76 2.91 -27.84
N SER A 261 2.80 3.59 -27.22
CA SER A 261 2.89 4.22 -25.91
C SER A 261 2.00 3.50 -24.90
N TYR A 262 2.30 3.63 -23.60
CA TYR A 262 1.38 3.21 -22.53
C TYR A 262 1.17 4.27 -21.45
N ALA A 263 0.02 4.19 -20.79
CA ALA A 263 -0.28 4.98 -19.60
C ALA A 263 0.19 4.22 -18.36
N VAL A 264 0.96 4.86 -17.47
CA VAL A 264 1.33 4.30 -16.16
C VAL A 264 0.48 4.97 -15.10
N ILE A 265 -0.29 4.20 -14.36
CA ILE A 265 -1.24 4.70 -13.37
C ILE A 265 -0.69 4.43 -11.97
N ALA A 266 -0.26 5.49 -11.29
CA ALA A 266 0.23 5.45 -9.91
C ALA A 266 -0.90 5.81 -8.95
N VAL A 267 -1.18 4.94 -7.98
CA VAL A 267 -2.22 5.13 -6.96
C VAL A 267 -1.58 5.27 -5.59
N ASP A 268 -1.85 6.36 -4.86
CA ASP A 268 -1.69 6.38 -3.40
C ASP A 268 -2.91 5.68 -2.77
N PRO A 269 -2.75 4.54 -2.07
CA PRO A 269 -3.86 3.82 -1.45
C PRO A 269 -4.33 4.43 -0.11
N PHE A 270 -3.82 5.59 0.31
CA PHE A 270 -4.15 6.28 1.57
C PHE A 270 -3.72 5.49 2.82
N PHE A 271 -2.40 5.34 2.97
CA PHE A 271 -1.77 4.69 4.12
C PHE A 271 -2.07 5.39 5.47
N GLN A 272 -2.36 4.56 6.48
CA GLN A 272 -2.54 4.99 7.87
C GLN A 272 -1.28 5.69 8.42
N LEU A 273 -1.49 6.73 9.23
CA LEU A 273 -0.40 7.58 9.76
C LEU A 273 0.12 7.07 11.11
N HIS A 274 -0.81 6.68 11.98
CA HIS A 274 -0.55 6.23 13.33
C HIS A 274 0.14 4.86 13.34
N PRO A 275 1.07 4.60 14.27
CA PRO A 275 1.61 3.26 14.46
C PRO A 275 0.52 2.30 14.97
N ILE A 276 0.71 1.02 14.71
CA ILE A 276 -0.13 -0.08 15.20
C ILE A 276 0.71 -0.98 16.11
N TYR A 277 0.14 -1.43 17.23
CA TYR A 277 0.80 -2.38 18.14
C TYR A 277 0.52 -3.80 17.70
N GLY A 278 1.43 -4.76 17.92
CA GLY A 278 1.21 -6.13 17.49
C GLY A 278 2.47 -6.90 17.09
N CYS A 279 2.25 -7.97 16.33
CA CYS A 279 3.28 -8.78 15.67
C CYS A 279 2.70 -9.56 14.49
N GLY A 280 3.46 -10.49 13.91
CA GLY A 280 2.99 -11.38 12.85
C GLY A 280 4.13 -12.08 12.14
N THR A 281 3.86 -12.66 10.98
CA THR A 281 4.94 -13.23 10.12
C THR A 281 5.88 -12.15 9.60
N ARG A 282 5.37 -10.91 9.48
CA ARG A 282 6.10 -9.65 9.29
C ARG A 282 5.92 -8.74 10.52
N PRO A 283 6.69 -8.94 11.61
CA PRO A 283 6.54 -8.19 12.84
C PRO A 283 6.97 -6.72 12.70
N GLU A 284 7.75 -6.39 11.67
CA GLU A 284 8.35 -5.07 11.47
C GLU A 284 7.34 -3.96 11.13
N PHE A 285 6.08 -4.29 10.84
CA PHE A 285 4.97 -3.33 10.71
C PHE A 285 4.56 -2.69 12.04
N PHE A 286 4.85 -3.33 13.17
CA PHE A 286 4.22 -3.03 14.45
C PHE A 286 5.15 -2.35 15.46
N LEU A 287 4.56 -1.84 16.54
CA LEU A 287 5.23 -1.55 17.80
C LEU A 287 5.03 -2.67 18.83
N ASN A 288 6.02 -2.87 19.69
CA ASN A 288 5.97 -3.69 20.90
C ASN A 288 5.29 -2.92 22.06
N ASN A 289 5.19 -3.52 23.25
CA ASN A 289 4.54 -2.87 24.41
C ASN A 289 5.19 -1.54 24.84
N ASP A 290 6.49 -1.39 24.61
CA ASP A 290 7.29 -0.21 24.99
C ASP A 290 7.17 0.95 23.97
N GLY A 291 6.47 0.72 22.85
CA GLY A 291 6.41 1.67 21.73
C GLY A 291 7.62 1.59 20.78
N ASN A 292 8.55 0.66 20.99
CA ASN A 292 9.63 0.37 20.05
C ASN A 292 9.11 -0.51 18.91
N ARG A 293 9.64 -0.37 17.69
CA ARG A 293 9.18 -1.16 16.53
C ARG A 293 9.59 -2.63 16.67
N ASN A 294 8.63 -3.54 16.49
CA ASN A 294 8.75 -4.94 16.90
C ASN A 294 9.59 -5.80 15.92
N THR A 295 10.26 -6.82 16.47
CA THR A 295 11.03 -7.85 15.77
C THR A 295 10.44 -9.25 15.93
N ASP A 296 9.52 -9.44 16.88
CA ASP A 296 9.18 -10.76 17.39
C ASP A 296 7.93 -11.29 16.71
N LYS A 297 7.99 -12.50 16.14
CA LYS A 297 6.82 -13.15 15.51
C LYS A 297 5.79 -13.67 16.52
N SER A 298 6.15 -13.69 17.80
CA SER A 298 5.29 -14.14 18.90
C SER A 298 5.22 -13.05 19.96
N CYS A 299 4.03 -12.54 20.26
CA CYS A 299 3.86 -11.39 21.14
C CYS A 299 2.64 -11.50 22.07
N ASN A 300 2.70 -10.79 23.20
CA ASN A 300 1.61 -10.69 24.18
C ASN A 300 1.22 -9.22 24.35
N PHE A 301 -0.06 -8.91 24.25
CA PHE A 301 -0.61 -7.56 24.45
C PHE A 301 -1.83 -7.57 25.38
N THR A 302 -2.21 -6.41 25.90
CA THR A 302 -3.46 -6.19 26.62
C THR A 302 -4.25 -5.11 25.89
N LEU A 303 -5.50 -5.41 25.52
CA LEU A 303 -6.40 -4.48 24.86
C LEU A 303 -7.02 -3.53 25.90
N ASP A 304 -6.33 -2.40 26.09
CA ASP A 304 -6.71 -1.30 26.99
C ASP A 304 -7.86 -0.45 26.41
N GLY A 305 -7.86 -0.23 25.09
CA GLY A 305 -8.78 0.66 24.37
C GLY A 305 -8.13 1.97 23.90
N GLU A 306 -6.91 2.26 24.35
CA GLU A 306 -6.06 3.35 23.84
C GLU A 306 -5.27 2.91 22.61
N ARG A 307 -4.82 1.66 22.59
CA ARG A 307 -3.93 1.09 21.57
C ARG A 307 -4.71 0.28 20.55
N THR A 308 -4.51 0.60 19.26
CA THR A 308 -4.90 -0.33 18.18
C THR A 308 -3.89 -1.49 18.15
N ILE A 309 -4.37 -2.71 18.42
CA ILE A 309 -3.59 -3.94 18.37
C ILE A 309 -3.97 -4.72 17.12
N GLY A 310 -2.98 -5.21 16.37
CA GLY A 310 -3.20 -6.04 15.19
C GLY A 310 -2.24 -7.22 15.10
N PHE A 311 -2.50 -8.09 14.12
CA PHE A 311 -1.70 -9.27 13.83
C PHE A 311 -1.53 -9.45 12.32
N PHE A 312 -0.29 -9.58 11.84
CA PHE A 312 -0.01 -9.79 10.42
C PHE A 312 0.09 -11.29 10.11
N CYS A 313 -0.89 -11.79 9.35
CA CYS A 313 -0.90 -13.12 8.78
C CYS A 313 -1.49 -13.02 7.36
N PRO A 314 -0.65 -13.07 6.31
CA PRO A 314 -1.07 -12.89 4.93
C PRO A 314 -1.81 -14.14 4.42
N THR A 315 -2.87 -13.93 3.65
CA THR A 315 -3.68 -15.00 3.06
C THR A 315 -2.99 -15.59 1.82
N PRO A 316 -2.48 -16.84 1.84
CA PRO A 316 -1.70 -17.40 0.72
C PRO A 316 -2.63 -17.64 -0.48
N VAL A 317 -2.34 -17.00 -1.61
CA VAL A 317 -3.19 -17.10 -2.80
C VAL A 317 -2.71 -18.22 -3.72
N PRO A 318 -3.52 -19.25 -4.00
CA PRO A 318 -3.22 -20.27 -4.98
C PRO A 318 -3.10 -19.63 -6.37
N LYS A 319 -2.15 -20.10 -7.17
CA LYS A 319 -1.78 -19.41 -8.43
C LYS A 319 -2.94 -19.30 -9.44
N HIS A 320 -3.97 -20.14 -9.37
CA HIS A 320 -5.18 -20.01 -10.21
C HIS A 320 -6.08 -18.84 -9.78
N PHE A 321 -6.16 -18.49 -8.49
CA PHE A 321 -6.84 -17.27 -8.02
C PHE A 321 -6.09 -15.97 -8.40
N LEU A 322 -4.95 -16.09 -9.07
CA LEU A 322 -4.20 -14.98 -9.68
C LEU A 322 -4.26 -14.97 -11.21
N GLN A 323 -5.01 -15.89 -11.83
CA GLN A 323 -5.20 -15.97 -13.28
C GLN A 323 -6.40 -15.14 -13.75
N LYS A 324 -6.51 -15.00 -15.07
CA LYS A 324 -7.35 -14.00 -15.78
C LYS A 324 -8.85 -14.28 -15.73
N ASP A 325 -9.22 -15.55 -15.59
CA ASP A 325 -10.59 -16.05 -15.62
C ASP A 325 -10.77 -17.06 -14.49
N GLN A 326 -11.78 -16.81 -13.65
CA GLN A 326 -12.10 -17.61 -12.48
C GLN A 326 -13.61 -17.92 -12.37
N ASP A 327 -14.39 -17.76 -13.45
CA ASP A 327 -15.80 -18.20 -13.48
C ASP A 327 -15.89 -19.72 -13.26
N GLN A 328 -14.88 -20.46 -13.76
CA GLN A 328 -14.66 -21.90 -13.49
C GLN A 328 -14.40 -22.26 -12.01
N TRP A 329 -14.11 -21.27 -11.15
CA TRP A 329 -13.87 -21.43 -9.71
C TRP A 329 -14.92 -20.69 -8.86
N LYS A 330 -16.02 -20.23 -9.47
CA LYS A 330 -17.15 -19.66 -8.74
C LYS A 330 -17.92 -20.78 -8.02
N PRO A 331 -18.18 -20.67 -6.71
CA PRO A 331 -19.04 -21.61 -6.01
C PRO A 331 -20.44 -21.71 -6.63
N ALA A 332 -21.07 -22.88 -6.46
CA ALA A 332 -22.49 -23.02 -6.71
C ALA A 332 -23.27 -22.05 -5.81
N ASP A 333 -24.39 -21.48 -6.30
CA ASP A 333 -25.15 -20.45 -5.55
C ASP A 333 -25.81 -20.99 -4.26
N SER A 334 -25.67 -22.30 -3.99
CA SER A 334 -26.10 -22.99 -2.77
C SER A 334 -25.00 -23.27 -1.75
N ASP A 335 -23.72 -23.16 -2.13
CA ASP A 335 -22.60 -23.50 -1.24
C ASP A 335 -22.26 -22.36 -0.29
N ASP A 336 -22.15 -22.69 1.00
CA ASP A 336 -21.80 -21.71 2.03
C ASP A 336 -20.36 -21.24 1.78
N PHE A 337 -20.16 -19.94 1.61
CA PHE A 337 -18.91 -19.33 1.12
C PHE A 337 -17.69 -19.60 2.01
N ALA A 338 -17.91 -20.13 3.22
CA ALA A 338 -16.85 -20.61 4.12
C ALA A 338 -16.20 -21.94 3.68
N THR A 339 -16.89 -22.79 2.90
CA THR A 339 -16.47 -24.18 2.67
C THR A 339 -15.42 -24.33 1.58
N GLU A 340 -15.63 -23.67 0.42
CA GLU A 340 -14.68 -23.70 -0.71
C GLU A 340 -13.55 -22.68 -0.58
N ASN A 341 -13.63 -21.76 0.37
CA ASN A 341 -12.60 -20.77 0.65
C ASN A 341 -11.51 -21.40 1.56
N PRO A 342 -10.31 -21.74 1.04
CA PRO A 342 -9.30 -22.43 1.82
C PRO A 342 -8.59 -21.52 2.84
N TYR A 343 -8.85 -20.21 2.79
CA TYR A 343 -8.15 -19.21 3.60
C TYR A 343 -8.63 -19.14 5.05
N HIS A 344 -9.82 -19.67 5.35
CA HIS A 344 -10.43 -19.57 6.68
C HIS A 344 -9.65 -20.28 7.80
N LYS A 345 -8.62 -21.08 7.46
CA LYS A 345 -7.80 -21.86 8.42
C LYS A 345 -6.45 -21.21 8.75
N MET A 346 -6.08 -20.12 8.07
CA MET A 346 -4.73 -19.53 8.14
C MET A 346 -4.48 -18.75 9.44
N VAL A 347 -5.51 -18.10 9.98
CA VAL A 347 -5.51 -17.62 11.37
C VAL A 347 -6.59 -18.36 12.13
N GLN A 348 -6.21 -18.98 13.25
CA GLN A 348 -7.16 -19.55 14.21
C GLN A 348 -6.94 -18.90 15.57
N CYS A 349 -8.02 -18.56 16.27
CA CYS A 349 -7.96 -17.97 17.60
C CYS A 349 -8.62 -18.89 18.61
N TYR A 350 -7.93 -19.17 19.72
CA TYR A 350 -8.43 -20.05 20.78
C TYR A 350 -8.65 -19.26 22.07
N ASP A 351 -9.81 -19.44 22.69
CA ASP A 351 -10.06 -18.92 24.03
C ASP A 351 -9.21 -19.66 25.07
N ARG A 352 -8.60 -18.89 25.98
CA ARG A 352 -7.79 -19.35 27.11
C ARG A 352 -8.15 -18.57 28.38
N SER A 353 -9.36 -18.04 28.48
CA SER A 353 -9.84 -17.28 29.63
C SER A 353 -9.91 -18.13 30.90
N THR A 354 -10.41 -19.37 30.80
CA THR A 354 -10.58 -20.29 31.92
C THR A 354 -9.36 -21.20 32.16
N THR A 355 -9.18 -21.63 33.41
CA THR A 355 -8.16 -22.61 33.80
C THR A 355 -8.30 -23.93 33.02
N LEU A 356 -9.53 -24.37 32.75
CA LEU A 356 -9.81 -25.59 31.99
C LEU A 356 -9.28 -25.50 30.55
N GLN A 357 -9.50 -24.37 29.87
CA GLN A 357 -8.97 -24.12 28.52
C GLN A 357 -7.44 -23.99 28.50
N LYS A 358 -6.83 -23.43 29.56
CA LYS A 358 -5.36 -23.34 29.70
C LYS A 358 -4.71 -24.72 29.87
N ILE A 359 -5.33 -25.61 30.65
CA ILE A 359 -4.81 -26.97 30.94
C ILE A 359 -5.08 -27.94 29.79
N LEU A 360 -6.35 -28.10 29.37
CA LEU A 360 -6.72 -29.07 28.33
C LEU A 360 -6.37 -28.61 26.91
N LYS A 361 -6.05 -27.32 26.72
CA LYS A 361 -5.66 -26.70 25.43
C LYS A 361 -6.54 -27.08 24.23
N PRO A 362 -7.89 -27.14 24.33
CA PRO A 362 -8.73 -27.47 23.19
C PRO A 362 -8.45 -26.51 22.03
N LYS A 363 -8.24 -27.07 20.84
CA LYS A 363 -8.05 -26.31 19.57
C LYS A 363 -9.39 -25.98 18.91
N VAL A 364 -10.38 -25.59 19.70
CA VAL A 364 -11.65 -25.06 19.19
C VAL A 364 -11.42 -23.61 18.83
N ASP A 365 -11.40 -23.31 17.53
CA ASP A 365 -11.37 -21.93 17.04
C ASP A 365 -12.68 -21.24 17.45
N ILE A 366 -12.56 -20.05 18.03
CA ILE A 366 -13.70 -19.27 18.52
C ILE A 366 -14.26 -18.28 17.48
N GLY A 367 -13.68 -18.22 16.27
CA GLY A 367 -14.22 -17.41 15.17
C GLY A 367 -14.31 -15.92 15.49
N LEU A 368 -13.37 -15.44 16.32
CA LEU A 368 -13.38 -14.09 16.89
C LEU A 368 -13.23 -12.97 15.84
N LEU A 369 -12.44 -13.25 14.82
CA LEU A 369 -12.02 -12.27 13.83
C LEU A 369 -13.14 -12.04 12.82
N THR A 370 -13.35 -10.78 12.45
CA THR A 370 -14.30 -10.41 11.39
C THR A 370 -13.97 -11.17 10.12
N LYS A 371 -14.98 -11.79 9.47
CA LYS A 371 -14.78 -12.41 8.15
C LYS A 371 -14.39 -11.35 7.09
N PRO A 372 -13.82 -11.75 5.94
CA PRO A 372 -13.74 -10.89 4.76
C PRO A 372 -15.14 -10.43 4.33
N LYS A 373 -15.28 -9.21 3.81
CA LYS A 373 -16.57 -8.74 3.25
C LYS A 373 -16.79 -9.16 1.79
N SER A 374 -15.73 -9.58 1.09
CA SER A 374 -15.77 -9.97 -0.33
C SER A 374 -14.74 -11.06 -0.62
N VAL A 375 -15.00 -11.84 -1.68
CA VAL A 375 -14.04 -12.74 -2.35
C VAL A 375 -12.74 -12.01 -2.74
N GLY A 376 -12.86 -10.74 -3.14
CA GLY A 376 -11.74 -9.91 -3.58
C GLY A 376 -10.89 -9.33 -2.46
N GLU A 377 -11.34 -9.40 -1.19
CA GLU A 377 -10.65 -8.80 -0.05
C GLU A 377 -9.50 -9.71 0.44
N LEU A 378 -8.33 -9.58 -0.18
CA LEU A 378 -7.13 -10.23 0.34
C LEU A 378 -6.63 -9.49 1.58
N ARG A 379 -6.90 -10.07 2.75
CA ARG A 379 -6.49 -9.55 4.04
C ARG A 379 -5.14 -10.11 4.48
N SER A 380 -4.35 -9.28 5.13
CA SER A 380 -3.13 -9.66 5.85
C SER A 380 -3.08 -9.13 7.27
N LEU A 381 -3.84 -8.09 7.60
CA LEU A 381 -3.91 -7.50 8.93
C LEU A 381 -5.23 -7.83 9.63
N TRP A 382 -5.12 -8.39 10.83
CA TRP A 382 -6.23 -8.74 11.69
C TRP A 382 -6.22 -7.83 12.92
N ILE A 383 -7.22 -6.94 13.05
CA ILE A 383 -7.28 -5.94 14.12
C ILE A 383 -8.16 -6.45 15.26
N PHE A 384 -7.65 -6.34 16.49
CA PHE A 384 -8.39 -6.68 17.70
C PHE A 384 -9.18 -5.47 18.19
N SER A 385 -10.47 -5.65 18.43
CA SER A 385 -11.37 -4.59 18.90
C SER A 385 -12.18 -5.03 20.11
N ARG A 386 -12.55 -4.07 20.96
CA ARG A 386 -13.22 -4.35 22.22
C ARG A 386 -14.57 -5.08 22.05
N SER A 387 -15.28 -4.84 20.95
CA SER A 387 -16.56 -5.52 20.65
C SER A 387 -16.41 -7.01 20.34
N GLN A 388 -15.26 -7.47 19.84
CA GLN A 388 -15.00 -8.90 19.59
C GLN A 388 -14.98 -9.71 20.90
N PHE A 389 -14.38 -9.14 21.96
CA PHE A 389 -14.26 -9.78 23.27
C PHE A 389 -15.57 -9.75 24.08
N LEU A 390 -16.46 -8.79 23.78
CA LEU A 390 -17.76 -8.59 24.43
C LEU A 390 -18.88 -9.29 23.65
N ARG A 391 -18.89 -10.63 23.68
CA ARG A 391 -19.95 -11.45 23.07
C ARG A 391 -21.31 -11.16 23.69
N GLN A 392 -22.32 -10.87 22.87
CA GLN A 392 -23.70 -10.70 23.34
C GLN A 392 -24.27 -12.05 23.83
N GLY A 393 -24.95 -12.03 24.98
CA GLY A 393 -25.60 -13.22 25.56
C GLY A 393 -24.65 -14.33 26.05
N GLN A 394 -23.34 -14.10 26.06
CA GLN A 394 -22.33 -15.07 26.52
C GLN A 394 -21.34 -14.38 27.47
N ASP A 395 -20.48 -15.15 28.13
CA ASP A 395 -19.43 -14.56 28.95
C ASP A 395 -18.35 -13.87 28.10
N PRO A 396 -17.78 -12.76 28.61
CA PRO A 396 -16.76 -12.01 27.91
C PRO A 396 -15.47 -12.81 27.85
N ILE A 397 -14.81 -12.73 26.71
CA ILE A 397 -13.49 -13.33 26.54
C ILE A 397 -12.47 -12.47 27.29
N LEU A 398 -11.64 -13.11 28.11
CA LEU A 398 -10.62 -12.45 28.93
C LEU A 398 -9.21 -12.61 28.36
N HIS A 399 -8.93 -13.73 27.68
CA HIS A 399 -7.64 -13.96 27.04
C HIS A 399 -7.76 -14.90 25.84
N ILE A 400 -7.17 -14.50 24.71
CA ILE A 400 -7.08 -15.30 23.49
C ILE A 400 -5.63 -15.60 23.13
N LEU A 401 -5.43 -16.72 22.44
CA LEU A 401 -4.20 -17.02 21.73
C LEU A 401 -4.54 -17.29 20.26
N CYS A 402 -4.09 -16.43 19.36
CA CYS A 402 -4.20 -16.61 17.92
C CYS A 402 -2.89 -17.11 17.33
N HIS A 403 -2.97 -17.97 16.31
CA HIS A 403 -1.85 -18.50 15.56
C HIS A 403 -2.01 -18.19 14.07
N CYS A 404 -0.93 -17.74 13.44
CA CYS A 404 -0.78 -17.73 11.99
C CYS A 404 -0.11 -19.04 11.59
N PHE A 405 -0.79 -19.82 10.76
CA PHE A 405 -0.25 -21.04 10.18
C PHE A 405 0.35 -20.75 8.79
N ASN A 406 1.15 -21.67 8.27
CA ASN A 406 1.52 -21.70 6.85
C ASN A 406 0.71 -22.75 6.08
N VAL A 407 0.97 -22.84 4.76
CA VAL A 407 0.28 -23.78 3.85
C VAL A 407 0.48 -25.28 4.17
N LYS A 408 1.35 -25.63 5.14
CA LYS A 408 1.50 -27.00 5.66
C LYS A 408 0.81 -27.22 7.01
N GLY A 409 0.25 -26.18 7.63
CA GLY A 409 -0.29 -26.22 8.99
C GLY A 409 0.76 -26.06 10.11
N GLU A 410 1.97 -25.60 9.80
CA GLU A 410 2.99 -25.23 10.81
C GLU A 410 2.72 -23.80 11.32
N VAL A 411 2.96 -23.50 12.60
CA VAL A 411 2.77 -22.14 13.15
C VAL A 411 3.99 -21.26 12.83
N GLU A 412 3.78 -20.12 12.16
CA GLU A 412 4.84 -19.16 11.84
C GLU A 412 4.87 -17.92 12.75
N ALA A 413 3.74 -17.57 13.34
CA ALA A 413 3.59 -16.42 14.22
C ALA A 413 2.43 -16.62 15.20
N SER A 414 2.43 -15.88 16.32
CA SER A 414 1.36 -15.95 17.31
C SER A 414 1.14 -14.63 18.04
N ILE A 415 -0.10 -14.34 18.42
CA ILE A 415 -0.42 -13.23 19.31
C ILE A 415 -1.31 -13.71 20.45
N ALA A 416 -0.95 -13.34 21.67
CA ALA A 416 -1.84 -13.46 22.82
C ALA A 416 -2.39 -12.07 23.17
N VAL A 417 -3.70 -11.97 23.40
CA VAL A 417 -4.35 -10.71 23.77
C VAL A 417 -5.25 -10.92 24.99
N SER A 418 -4.95 -10.19 26.07
CA SER A 418 -5.84 -10.08 27.24
C SER A 418 -6.80 -8.89 27.06
N SER A 419 -7.99 -8.92 27.66
CA SER A 419 -8.80 -7.71 27.83
C SER A 419 -8.32 -6.90 29.05
N GLY A 420 -8.11 -5.59 28.87
CA GLY A 420 -7.76 -4.66 29.97
C GLY A 420 -8.98 -4.00 30.62
N PHE A 421 -10.12 -4.02 29.92
CA PHE A 421 -11.39 -3.40 30.32
C PHE A 421 -12.26 -4.34 31.17
N ARG A 422 -13.06 -3.76 32.07
CA ARG A 422 -14.04 -4.47 32.89
C ARG A 422 -15.34 -4.70 32.11
N LYS A 423 -16.15 -5.67 32.58
CA LYS A 423 -17.45 -6.07 32.00
C LYS A 423 -18.50 -4.93 31.97
N TYR A 424 -18.26 -3.82 32.67
CA TYR A 424 -19.21 -2.71 32.86
C TYR A 424 -18.76 -1.34 32.33
N ASP A 425 -17.54 -1.19 31.80
CA ASP A 425 -17.06 0.11 31.31
C ASP A 425 -17.78 0.42 29.98
N ARG A 426 -19.01 0.95 30.01
CA ARG A 426 -19.76 1.27 28.78
C ARG A 426 -18.94 2.27 27.95
N PRO A 427 -18.90 2.15 26.60
CA PRO A 427 -18.47 3.28 25.80
C PRO A 427 -19.46 4.42 26.06
N ASN A 428 -18.96 5.53 26.63
CA ASN A 428 -19.73 6.78 26.60
C ASN A 428 -19.90 7.15 25.14
N ALA A 429 -21.15 7.26 24.69
CA ALA A 429 -21.48 7.64 23.33
C ALA A 429 -21.22 9.15 23.15
N VAL A 430 -19.94 9.49 22.94
CA VAL A 430 -19.58 10.74 22.28
C VAL A 430 -19.73 10.47 20.79
N GLU A 431 -20.92 10.76 20.26
CA GLU A 431 -21.09 10.90 18.82
C GLU A 431 -20.11 11.99 18.33
N PRO A 432 -19.38 11.78 17.22
CA PRO A 432 -18.73 12.90 16.56
C PRO A 432 -19.83 13.89 16.15
N PRO A 433 -19.72 15.19 16.47
CA PRO A 433 -20.81 16.12 16.25
C PRO A 433 -21.17 16.16 14.77
N ILE A 434 -22.44 15.86 14.47
CA ILE A 434 -22.98 15.96 13.12
C ILE A 434 -22.84 17.41 12.69
N ALA A 435 -22.00 17.65 11.67
CA ALA A 435 -21.86 18.95 11.04
C ALA A 435 -23.14 19.24 10.23
N ASN A 436 -24.17 19.73 10.93
CA ASN A 436 -25.42 20.14 10.32
C ASN A 436 -25.15 21.16 9.22
N ALA A 437 -25.62 20.87 8.01
CA ALA A 437 -25.77 21.89 6.99
C ALA A 437 -26.77 22.94 7.50
N GLN A 438 -26.36 24.20 7.55
CA GLN A 438 -27.30 25.32 7.67
C GLN A 438 -27.21 26.18 6.41
N THR A 439 -28.38 26.32 5.79
CA THR A 439 -28.64 27.17 4.64
C THR A 439 -28.81 28.63 5.04
N THR A 440 -27.98 29.50 4.49
CA THR A 440 -28.33 30.87 4.06
C THR A 440 -27.41 31.25 2.91
#